data_AF-A0A830BUW7-F1
#
_entry.id   AF-A0A830BUW7-F1
#
_cell.length_a   1.000
_cell.length_b   1.000
_cell.length_c   1.000
_cell.angle_alpha   90.00
_cell.angle_beta   90.00
_cell.angle_gamma   90.00
#
_symmetry.space_group_name_H-M   'P 1'
#
loop_
_entity.id
_entity.type
_entity.pdbx_description
1 polymer ?
#
loop_
_entity_poly.entity_id
_entity_poly.type
_entity_poly.pdbx_seq_one_letter_code
_entity_poly.pdbx_strand_id
1 'polypeptide(L)'
;MRGVGGPLLCISDLLSDVREENSGVSQDHAPPHDAADVAKLPASDLPKLFQENFNELKGALEGADHSWTALTLKLCSALETANKLVDSTNSHAASLAEKVENLEQSVGRRDSAITAAKII
;
A
#
# COMPACT_ATOMS: atom_id res chain seq x y z
N MET A 1 53.26 15.14 23.45
CA MET A 1 52.09 14.70 22.65
C MET A 1 51.17 13.90 23.58
N ARG A 2 50.11 14.52 24.11
CA ARG A 2 49.03 13.80 24.77
C ARG A 2 47.73 14.25 24.13
N GLY A 3 47.36 13.57 23.04
CA GLY A 3 45.99 13.62 22.55
C GLY A 3 45.13 12.86 23.56
N VAL A 4 44.23 13.59 24.22
CA VAL A 4 43.29 13.03 25.19
C VAL A 4 42.26 12.24 24.39
N GLY A 5 42.33 10.90 24.44
CA GLY A 5 41.30 10.04 23.91
C GLY A 5 40.07 10.14 24.80
N GLY A 6 39.04 10.87 24.36
CA GLY A 6 37.74 10.89 25.02
C GLY A 6 37.10 9.49 25.02
N PRO A 7 36.11 9.24 25.90
CA PRO A 7 35.40 7.98 25.95
C PRO A 7 34.74 7.70 24.58
N LEU A 8 34.93 6.48 24.08
CA LEU A 8 34.29 6.02 22.85
C LEU A 8 32.78 5.99 23.10
N LEU A 9 32.05 6.82 22.36
CA LEU A 9 30.59 6.81 22.38
C LEU A 9 30.11 5.42 21.94
N CYS A 10 29.18 4.84 22.71
CA CYS A 10 28.60 3.57 22.33
C CYS A 10 27.69 3.75 21.12
N ILE A 11 27.46 2.69 20.35
CA ILE A 11 26.47 2.71 19.24
C ILE A 11 25.11 3.21 19.76
N SER A 12 24.77 2.93 21.02
CA SER A 12 23.58 3.44 21.70
C SER A 12 23.51 4.97 21.81
N ASP A 13 24.63 5.66 22.00
CA ASP A 13 24.67 7.13 22.09
C ASP A 13 24.42 7.76 20.72
N LEU A 14 24.89 7.11 19.65
CA LEU A 14 24.71 7.57 18.27
C LEU A 14 23.27 7.37 17.77
N LEU A 15 22.57 6.34 18.26
CA LEU A 15 21.19 6.03 17.88
C LEU A 15 20.13 6.72 18.74
N SER A 16 20.54 7.48 19.76
CA SER A 16 19.61 8.19 20.65
C SER A 16 18.79 9.24 19.90
N ASP A 17 19.43 10.00 18.99
CA ASP A 17 18.79 11.09 18.24
C ASP A 17 17.78 10.58 17.18
N VAL A 18 17.93 9.33 16.73
CA VAL A 18 17.01 8.69 15.75
C VAL A 18 15.69 8.26 16.40
N ARG A 19 15.66 8.12 17.73
CA ARG A 19 14.51 7.61 18.47
C ARG A 19 13.46 8.69 18.79
N GLU A 20 13.79 9.97 18.69
CA GLU A 20 12.98 11.05 19.28
C GLU A 20 12.00 11.73 18.32
N GLU A 21 11.87 11.27 17.07
CA GLU A 21 10.91 11.85 16.10
C GLU A 21 9.51 11.21 16.10
N ASN A 22 9.10 10.55 17.18
CA ASN A 22 7.73 9.98 17.29
C ASN A 22 6.92 10.49 18.48
N SER A 23 7.30 11.62 19.08
CA SER A 23 6.59 12.22 20.21
C SER A 23 6.09 13.63 19.89
N GLY A 24 5.02 13.68 19.09
CA GLY A 24 4.05 14.78 19.16
C GLY A 24 4.29 15.98 18.26
N VAL A 25 3.89 15.86 16.99
CA VAL A 25 3.19 16.94 16.27
C VAL A 25 2.20 16.24 15.33
N SER A 26 0.94 16.65 15.35
CA SER A 26 0.02 16.40 14.25
C SER A 26 0.58 17.05 12.99
N GLN A 27 1.44 16.33 12.27
CA GLN A 27 1.83 16.71 10.93
C GLN A 27 0.79 16.11 10.01
N ASP A 28 0.02 16.99 9.37
CA ASP A 28 -0.53 16.75 8.04
C ASP A 28 0.63 16.25 7.16
N HIS A 29 0.87 14.94 7.18
CA HIS A 29 1.69 14.29 6.18
C HIS A 29 0.85 14.33 4.90
N ALA A 30 0.96 15.44 4.18
CA ALA A 30 0.78 15.40 2.75
C ALA A 30 1.59 14.18 2.24
N PRO A 31 0.97 13.24 1.52
CA PRO A 31 1.69 12.10 1.01
C PRO A 31 2.91 12.60 0.25
N PRO A 32 4.07 11.93 0.34
CA PRO A 32 5.21 12.31 -0.48
C PRO A 32 4.70 12.43 -1.91
N HIS A 33 5.05 13.52 -2.58
CA HIS A 33 4.46 13.92 -3.86
C HIS A 33 4.54 12.78 -4.91
N ASP A 34 5.46 11.84 -4.72
CA ASP A 34 5.63 10.60 -5.49
C ASP A 34 4.63 9.48 -5.16
N ALA A 35 4.16 9.35 -3.90
CA ALA A 35 3.13 8.38 -3.51
C ALA A 35 1.75 8.78 -4.04
N ALA A 36 1.49 10.09 -4.20
CA ALA A 36 0.28 10.59 -4.82
C ALA A 36 0.20 10.26 -6.32
N ASP A 37 1.34 10.10 -6.99
CA ASP A 37 1.40 9.78 -8.42
C ASP A 37 1.10 8.29 -8.69
N VAL A 38 1.52 7.41 -7.77
CA VAL A 38 1.19 5.97 -7.84
C VAL A 38 -0.33 5.73 -7.74
N ALA A 39 -1.06 6.58 -7.00
CA ALA A 39 -2.51 6.46 -6.85
C ALA A 39 -3.31 6.81 -8.12
N LYS A 40 -2.68 7.45 -9.13
CA LYS A 40 -3.33 7.79 -10.42
C LYS A 40 -3.04 6.79 -11.53
N LEU A 41 -2.14 5.83 -11.31
CA LEU A 41 -1.76 4.85 -12.32
C LEU A 41 -2.81 3.73 -12.37
N PRO A 42 -3.13 3.20 -13.57
CA PRO A 42 -4.06 2.09 -13.69
C PRO A 42 -3.47 0.87 -12.97
N ALA A 43 -4.31 0.12 -12.24
CA ALA A 43 -3.88 -1.05 -11.48
C ALA A 43 -3.17 -2.13 -12.32
N SER A 44 -3.37 -2.12 -13.64
CA SER A 44 -2.65 -2.97 -14.61
C SER A 44 -1.14 -2.71 -14.66
N ASP A 45 -0.70 -1.51 -14.29
CA ASP A 45 0.72 -1.13 -14.31
C ASP A 45 1.45 -1.50 -13.01
N LEU A 46 0.71 -1.95 -11.98
CA LEU A 46 1.27 -2.31 -10.68
C LEU A 46 2.38 -3.38 -10.73
N PRO A 47 2.25 -4.48 -11.51
CA PRO A 47 3.33 -5.47 -11.62
C PRO A 47 4.59 -4.88 -12.25
N LYS A 48 4.43 -3.99 -13.23
CA LYS A 48 5.54 -3.31 -13.91
C LYS A 48 6.24 -2.34 -12.95
N LEU A 49 5.48 -1.53 -12.22
CA LEU A 49 6.01 -0.62 -11.21
C LEU A 49 6.73 -1.37 -10.08
N PHE A 50 6.18 -2.50 -9.62
CA PHE A 50 6.84 -3.33 -8.63
C PHE A 50 8.20 -3.82 -9.14
N GLN A 51 8.25 -4.32 -10.38
CA GLN A 51 9.49 -4.80 -10.99
C GLN A 51 10.53 -3.68 -11.14
N GLU A 52 10.11 -2.48 -11.56
CA GLU A 52 10.98 -1.31 -11.69
C GLU A 52 11.57 -0.89 -10.33
N ASN A 53 10.73 -0.72 -9.30
CA ASN A 53 11.19 -0.36 -7.96
C ASN A 53 12.09 -1.45 -7.33
N PHE A 54 11.79 -2.73 -7.58
CA PHE A 54 12.63 -3.84 -7.12
C PHE A 54 14.01 -3.83 -7.80
N ASN A 55 14.06 -3.53 -9.10
CA ASN A 55 15.32 -3.42 -9.84
C ASN A 55 16.16 -2.24 -9.34
N GLU A 56 15.54 -1.09 -9.04
CA GLU A 56 16.22 0.06 -8.42
C GLU A 56 16.80 -0.30 -7.04
N LEU A 57 16.01 -0.98 -6.19
CA LEU A 57 16.48 -1.45 -4.88
C LEU A 57 17.66 -2.42 -5.02
N LYS A 58 17.59 -3.35 -5.98
CA LYS A 58 18.69 -4.28 -6.24
C LYS A 58 19.97 -3.54 -6.63
N GLY A 59 19.88 -2.53 -7.50
CA GLY A 59 21.01 -1.69 -7.87
C GLY A 59 21.60 -0.93 -6.69
N ALA A 60 20.75 -0.38 -5.81
CA ALA A 60 21.19 0.30 -4.60
C ALA A 60 21.88 -0.63 -3.59
N LEU A 61 21.42 -1.89 -3.48
CA LEU A 61 22.04 -2.90 -2.61
C LEU A 61 23.42 -3.38 -3.10
N GLU A 62 23.64 -3.36 -4.41
CA GLU A 62 24.95 -3.65 -5.02
C GLU A 62 25.89 -2.43 -4.94
N GLY A 63 25.34 -1.23 -4.77
CA GLY A 63 26.05 0.03 -4.62
C GLY A 63 26.64 0.26 -3.22
N ALA A 64 27.42 1.34 -3.11
CA ALA A 64 27.97 1.79 -1.83
C ALA A 64 27.11 2.86 -1.12
N ASP A 65 26.01 3.27 -1.75
CA ASP A 65 25.12 4.29 -1.19
C ASP A 65 24.11 3.70 -0.19
N HIS A 66 23.58 4.55 0.69
CA HIS A 66 22.58 4.15 1.68
C HIS A 66 21.14 4.31 1.17
N SER A 67 20.96 4.50 -0.14
CA SER A 67 19.64 4.72 -0.75
C SER A 67 18.74 3.49 -0.64
N TRP A 68 19.33 2.30 -0.45
CA TRP A 68 18.60 1.04 -0.26
C TRP A 68 17.61 1.09 0.91
N THR A 69 17.87 1.87 1.96
CA THR A 69 16.95 2.01 3.11
C THR A 69 15.66 2.70 2.69
N ALA A 70 15.76 3.85 2.01
CA ALA A 70 14.63 4.60 1.50
C ALA A 70 13.86 3.81 0.43
N LEU A 71 14.57 3.12 -0.46
CA LEU A 71 13.96 2.27 -1.49
C LEU A 71 13.22 1.06 -0.89
N THR A 72 13.75 0.47 0.18
CA THR A 72 13.07 -0.62 0.91
C THR A 72 11.77 -0.12 1.53
N LEU A 73 11.80 1.04 2.20
CA LEU A 73 10.58 1.63 2.78
C LEU A 73 9.54 1.97 1.71
N LYS A 74 9.98 2.52 0.57
CA LYS A 74 9.11 2.80 -0.58
C LYS A 74 8.43 1.53 -1.10
N LEU A 75 9.19 0.44 -1.24
CA LEU A 75 8.65 -0.86 -1.68
C LEU A 75 7.63 -1.42 -0.68
N CYS A 76 7.92 -1.37 0.62
CA CYS A 76 7.00 -1.81 1.66
C CYS A 76 5.69 -1.01 1.66
N SER A 77 5.77 0.32 1.53
CA SER A 77 4.59 1.20 1.47
C SER A 77 3.74 0.94 0.23
N ALA A 78 4.38 0.71 -0.93
CA ALA A 78 3.69 0.34 -2.16
C ALA A 78 2.97 -1.01 -2.02
N LEU A 79 3.62 -2.01 -1.41
CA LEU A 79 3.03 -3.33 -1.14
C LEU A 79 1.85 -3.24 -0.17
N GLU A 80 1.95 -2.45 0.90
CA GLU A 80 0.84 -2.25 1.83
C GLU A 80 -0.37 -1.59 1.13
N THR A 81 -0.11 -0.60 0.28
CA THR A 81 -1.15 0.06 -0.51
C THR A 81 -1.81 -0.92 -1.49
N ALA A 82 -1.03 -1.77 -2.16
CA ALA A 82 -1.54 -2.81 -3.03
C ALA A 82 -2.43 -3.82 -2.28
N ASN A 83 -2.03 -4.25 -1.08
CA ASN A 83 -2.85 -5.13 -0.25
C ASN A 83 -4.20 -4.49 0.12
N LYS A 84 -4.19 -3.22 0.57
CA LYS A 84 -5.42 -2.48 0.87
C LYS A 84 -6.35 -2.36 -0.35
N LEU A 85 -5.78 -2.18 -1.54
CA LEU A 85 -6.54 -2.12 -2.79
C LEU A 85 -7.19 -3.46 -3.13
N VAL A 86 -6.48 -4.57 -2.95
CA VAL A 86 -7.01 -5.92 -3.14
C VAL A 86 -8.15 -6.19 -2.15
N ASP A 87 -7.97 -5.87 -0.87
CA ASP A 87 -8.98 -6.06 0.16
C ASP A 87 -10.26 -5.26 -0.14
N SER A 88 -10.11 -3.98 -0.50
CA SER A 88 -11.23 -3.11 -0.88
C SER A 88 -11.94 -3.64 -2.13
N THR A 89 -11.20 -4.05 -3.15
CA THR A 89 -11.77 -4.60 -4.39
C THR A 89 -12.55 -5.88 -4.12
N ASN A 90 -12.01 -6.78 -3.30
CA ASN A 90 -12.67 -8.02 -2.94
C ASN A 90 -13.96 -7.77 -2.14
N SER A 91 -13.93 -6.83 -1.20
CA SER A 91 -15.13 -6.39 -0.46
C SER A 91 -16.22 -5.82 -1.40
N HIS A 92 -15.82 -4.98 -2.36
CA HIS A 92 -16.74 -4.41 -3.33
C HIS A 92 -17.32 -5.48 -4.27
N ALA A 93 -16.49 -6.42 -4.73
CA ALA A 93 -16.93 -7.54 -5.56
C ALA A 93 -17.93 -8.44 -4.83
N ALA A 94 -17.70 -8.73 -3.54
CA ALA A 94 -18.64 -9.47 -2.70
C ALA A 94 -19.99 -8.74 -2.55
N SER A 95 -19.96 -7.43 -2.27
CA SER A 95 -21.20 -6.63 -2.19
C SER A 95 -21.93 -6.56 -3.53
N LEU A 96 -21.20 -6.51 -4.64
CA LEU A 96 -21.81 -6.56 -5.97
C LEU A 96 -22.46 -7.91 -6.24
N ALA A 97 -21.80 -9.02 -5.90
CA ALA A 97 -22.35 -10.37 -6.05
C ALA A 97 -23.68 -10.53 -5.28
N GLU A 98 -23.73 -10.06 -4.02
CA GLU A 98 -24.95 -10.06 -3.22
C GLU A 98 -26.09 -9.26 -3.88
N LYS A 99 -25.77 -8.08 -4.46
CA LYS A 99 -26.77 -7.27 -5.17
C LYS A 99 -27.28 -7.96 -6.43
N VAL A 100 -26.41 -8.66 -7.16
CA VAL A 100 -26.80 -9.44 -8.35
C VAL A 100 -27.72 -10.59 -7.96
N GLU A 101 -27.39 -11.35 -6.91
CA GLU A 101 -28.23 -12.45 -6.41
C GLU A 101 -29.65 -11.96 -6.03
N ASN A 102 -29.73 -10.84 -5.30
CA ASN A 102 -31.01 -10.22 -4.94
C ASN A 102 -31.82 -9.79 -6.18
N LEU A 103 -31.15 -9.31 -7.21
CA LEU A 103 -31.78 -8.92 -8.47
C LEU A 103 -32.31 -10.15 -9.21
N GLU A 104 -31.52 -11.22 -9.30
CA GLU A 104 -31.91 -12.50 -9.92
C GLU A 104 -33.15 -13.09 -9.24
N GLN A 105 -33.20 -13.10 -7.90
CA GLN A 105 -34.37 -13.57 -7.16
C GLN A 105 -35.62 -12.73 -7.47
N SER A 106 -35.46 -11.41 -7.60
CA SER A 106 -36.56 -10.50 -7.92
C SER A 106 -37.04 -10.68 -9.36
N VAL A 107 -36.14 -10.96 -10.30
CA VAL A 107 -36.47 -11.33 -11.68
C VAL A 107 -37.23 -12.65 -11.73
N GLY A 108 -36.75 -13.70 -11.05
CA GLY A 108 -37.43 -15.00 -11.01
C GLY A 108 -38.85 -14.92 -10.42
N ARG A 109 -39.05 -14.10 -9.39
CA ARG A 109 -40.39 -13.82 -8.85
C ARG A 109 -41.30 -13.15 -9.88
N ARG A 110 -40.79 -12.15 -10.61
CA ARG A 110 -41.53 -11.47 -11.68
C ARG A 110 -41.95 -12.45 -12.78
N ASP A 111 -41.02 -13.26 -13.24
CA ASP A 111 -41.26 -14.19 -14.36
C ASP A 111 -42.26 -15.29 -13.97
N SER A 112 -42.20 -15.76 -12.72
CA SER A 112 -43.19 -16.68 -12.15
C SER A 112 -44.59 -16.06 -12.13
N ALA A 113 -44.71 -14.80 -11.71
CA ALA A 113 -46.00 -14.09 -11.69
C ALA A 113 -46.56 -13.87 -13.10
N ILE A 114 -45.72 -13.51 -14.08
CA ILE A 114 -46.12 -13.38 -15.49
C ILE A 114 -46.63 -14.72 -16.04
N THR A 115 -45.93 -15.81 -15.73
CA THR A 115 -46.32 -17.15 -16.17
C THR A 115 -47.68 -17.55 -15.58
N ALA A 116 -47.89 -17.30 -14.28
CA ALA A 116 -49.17 -17.56 -13.63
C ALA A 116 -50.33 -16.74 -14.23
N ALA A 117 -50.11 -15.46 -14.53
CA ALA A 117 -51.14 -14.59 -15.12
C ALA A 117 -51.54 -15.00 -16.55
N LYS A 118 -50.64 -15.64 -17.32
CA LYS A 118 -50.94 -16.13 -18.68
C LYS A 118 -51.79 -17.41 -18.70
N ILE A 119 -51.91 -18.11 -17.58
CA ILE A 119 -52.67 -19.36 -17.46
C ILE A 119 -54.16 -19.09 -17.16
N ILE A 120 -54.51 -17.85 -16.79
CA ILE A 120 -55.88 -17.36 -16.53
C ILE A 120 -56.47 -16.79 -17.83
#